data_AF-A0A1G7FST5-F1
#
_entry.id   AF-A0A1G7FST5-F1
#
_cell.length_a   1.000
_cell.length_b   1.000
_cell.length_c   1.000
_cell.angle_alpha   90.00
_cell.angle_beta   90.00
_cell.angle_gamma   90.00
#
_symmetry.space_group_name_H-M   'P 1'
#
loop_
_entity.id
_entity.type
_entity.pdbx_description
1 polymer ?
#
loop_
_entity_poly.entity_id
_entity_poly.type
_entity_poly.pdbx_seq_one_letter_code
_entity_poly.pdbx_strand_id
1 'polypeptide(L)'
;MIEVGESVTCSNLGRADPSRHVLFDSLGYLAEIVNLSPTPCLARLARLKAGGFIRGYHADIALDRVCDFTQVVVTVSLTHHRKSDFDRFEGHIRALDEVTECIATGGGMDYVLQVFTPNLAVFQELMETLLAAELGIDRYMTYIVTRHVKSAQPNLARLAAKSGK
;
A
#
# COMPACT_ATOMS: atom_id res chain seq x y z
N MET A 1 -29.87 13.07 -33.21
CA MET A 1 -30.64 11.84 -33.47
C MET A 1 -29.86 10.71 -32.82
N ILE A 2 -30.19 10.27 -31.61
CA ILE A 2 -31.47 9.76 -31.14
C ILE A 2 -31.64 10.16 -29.65
N GLU A 3 -32.69 10.94 -29.35
CA GLU A 3 -33.46 10.82 -28.09
C GLU A 3 -34.08 9.41 -28.08
N VAL A 4 -34.27 8.64 -27.02
CA VAL A 4 -35.03 8.77 -25.76
C VAL A 4 -34.76 7.41 -25.05
N GLY A 5 -34.83 7.21 -23.74
CA GLY A 5 -35.50 7.97 -22.71
C GLY A 5 -35.28 7.35 -21.32
N GLU A 6 -35.91 8.03 -20.38
CA GLU A 6 -36.02 7.92 -18.93
C GLU A 6 -35.95 6.50 -18.33
N SER A 7 -35.36 6.31 -17.15
CA SER A 7 -35.91 6.86 -15.90
C SER A 7 -34.87 6.91 -14.79
N VAL A 8 -34.63 8.15 -14.32
CA VAL A 8 -33.91 8.45 -13.08
C VAL A 8 -34.91 8.30 -11.93
N THR A 9 -34.78 7.22 -11.16
CA THR A 9 -35.29 7.21 -9.79
C THR A 9 -34.12 7.55 -8.88
N CYS A 10 -34.12 8.76 -8.30
CA CYS A 10 -33.18 9.26 -7.25
C CYS A 10 -32.83 8.10 -6.30
N SER A 11 -31.74 7.35 -6.48
CA SER A 11 -30.46 7.63 -7.16
C SER A 11 -29.71 8.79 -6.53
N ASN A 12 -28.67 8.46 -5.76
CA ASN A 12 -27.41 9.22 -5.63
C ASN A 12 -26.65 8.77 -4.38
N LEU A 13 -26.23 7.50 -4.33
CA LEU A 13 -24.98 7.10 -3.68
C LEU A 13 -24.59 5.67 -4.11
N GLY A 14 -24.50 5.45 -5.42
CA GLY A 14 -24.07 4.18 -5.99
C GLY A 14 -23.04 4.43 -7.08
N ARG A 15 -21.86 3.83 -6.91
CA ARG A 15 -20.77 3.69 -7.90
C ARG A 15 -20.03 4.99 -8.24
N ALA A 16 -18.98 5.26 -7.46
CA ALA A 16 -17.83 5.96 -7.99
C ALA A 16 -17.31 5.15 -9.18
N ASP A 17 -17.42 5.74 -10.37
CA ASP A 17 -16.80 5.28 -11.61
C ASP A 17 -15.28 5.22 -11.40
N PRO A 18 -14.63 4.05 -11.56
CA PRO A 18 -13.17 3.92 -11.42
C PRO A 18 -12.40 4.70 -12.52
N SER A 19 -13.09 5.31 -13.48
CA SER A 19 -12.52 6.07 -14.60
C SER A 19 -12.52 7.59 -14.39
N ARG A 20 -13.03 8.09 -13.25
CA ARG A 20 -12.87 9.50 -12.88
C ARG A 20 -11.50 9.71 -12.23
N HIS A 21 -10.54 10.14 -13.04
CA HIS A 21 -9.28 10.72 -12.57
C HIS A 21 -9.56 11.82 -11.52
N VAL A 22 -9.32 11.49 -10.25
CA VAL A 22 -9.46 12.41 -9.11
C VAL A 22 -8.24 13.32 -9.07
N LEU A 23 -8.20 14.31 -9.97
CA LEU A 23 -7.21 15.38 -9.91
C LEU A 23 -7.73 16.48 -8.99
N PHE A 24 -7.25 16.51 -7.74
CA PHE A 24 -7.32 17.68 -6.84
C PHE A 24 -8.70 18.36 -6.74
N ASP A 25 -9.71 17.63 -6.27
CA ASP A 25 -11.02 18.21 -6.00
C ASP A 25 -10.90 19.31 -4.94
N SER A 26 -11.33 20.52 -5.34
CA SER A 26 -11.31 21.71 -4.51
C SER A 26 -11.99 21.47 -3.15
N LEU A 27 -11.49 22.10 -2.09
CA LEU A 27 -12.08 22.08 -0.75
C LEU A 27 -13.60 22.33 -0.75
N GLY A 28 -14.10 23.11 -1.72
CA GLY A 28 -15.54 23.37 -1.91
C GLY A 28 -16.34 22.11 -2.21
N TYR A 29 -15.88 21.27 -3.15
CA TYR A 29 -16.55 20.01 -3.47
C TYR A 29 -16.53 19.03 -2.30
N LEU A 30 -15.40 18.95 -1.59
CA LEU A 30 -15.32 18.13 -0.37
C LEU A 30 -16.30 18.63 0.70
N ALA A 31 -16.44 19.95 0.87
CA ALA A 31 -17.36 20.56 1.81
C ALA A 31 -18.84 20.25 1.47
N GLU A 32 -19.20 20.25 0.18
CA GLU A 32 -20.52 19.84 -0.30
C GLU A 32 -20.83 18.38 0.05
N ILE A 33 -19.92 17.45 -0.24
CA ILE A 33 -20.12 16.01 0.05
C ILE A 33 -20.36 15.76 1.54
N VAL A 34 -19.66 16.48 2.41
CA VAL A 34 -19.76 16.29 3.87
C VAL A 34 -20.78 17.22 4.54
N ASN A 35 -21.57 17.97 3.76
CA ASN A 35 -22.56 18.94 4.24
C ASN A 35 -21.99 19.95 5.24
N LEU A 36 -20.84 20.54 4.93
CA LEU A 36 -20.21 21.62 5.71
C LEU A 36 -19.93 22.84 4.82
N SER A 37 -19.78 24.01 5.43
CA SER A 37 -19.17 25.14 4.72
C SER A 37 -17.65 24.95 4.57
N PRO A 38 -16.98 25.65 3.65
CA PRO A 38 -15.55 25.45 3.39
C PRO A 38 -14.65 25.63 4.63
N THR A 39 -14.94 26.62 5.48
CA THR A 39 -14.14 26.93 6.68
C THR A 39 -14.13 25.80 7.73
N PRO A 40 -15.27 25.28 8.21
CA PRO A 40 -15.28 24.13 9.13
C PRO A 40 -14.78 22.84 8.47
N CYS A 41 -14.97 22.65 7.16
CA CYS A 41 -14.41 21.51 6.44
C CYS A 41 -12.87 21.53 6.47
N LEU A 42 -12.27 22.68 6.19
CA LEU A 42 -10.80 22.85 6.27
C LEU A 42 -10.28 22.63 7.69
N ALA A 43 -10.94 23.19 8.70
CA ALA A 43 -10.55 22.99 10.10
C ALA A 43 -10.59 21.51 10.51
N ARG A 44 -11.62 20.78 10.06
CA ARG A 44 -11.72 19.32 10.30
C ARG A 44 -10.61 18.57 9.58
N LEU A 45 -10.33 18.90 8.33
CA LEU A 45 -9.25 18.29 7.55
C LEU A 45 -7.88 18.50 8.24
N ALA A 46 -7.62 19.72 8.73
CA ALA A 46 -6.41 20.03 9.48
C ALA A 46 -6.31 19.19 10.76
N ARG A 47 -7.41 19.02 11.51
CA ARG A 47 -7.45 18.16 12.70
C ARG A 47 -7.20 16.69 12.36
N LEU A 48 -7.72 16.18 11.24
CA LEU A 48 -7.48 14.80 10.81
C LEU A 48 -6.01 14.56 10.42
N LYS A 49 -5.37 15.54 9.77
CA LYS A 49 -3.93 15.51 9.48
C LYS A 49 -3.11 15.55 10.77
N ALA A 50 -3.40 16.52 11.65
CA ALA A 50 -2.70 16.67 12.93
C ALA A 50 -2.87 15.46 13.85
N GLY A 51 -4.03 14.78 13.80
CA GLY A 51 -4.30 13.55 14.53
C GLY A 51 -3.72 12.29 13.89
N GLY A 52 -2.99 12.39 12.77
CA GLY A 52 -2.38 11.24 12.09
C GLY A 52 -3.35 10.35 11.31
N PHE A 53 -4.65 10.69 11.26
CA PHE A 53 -5.65 9.95 10.50
C PHE A 53 -5.42 10.07 8.99
N ILE A 54 -4.90 11.22 8.53
CA ILE A 54 -4.44 11.43 7.16
C ILE A 54 -2.92 11.59 7.21
N ARG A 55 -2.20 10.56 6.77
CA ARG A 55 -0.73 10.53 6.78
C ARG A 55 -0.10 11.21 5.56
N GLY A 56 -0.83 11.26 4.44
CA GLY A 56 -0.33 11.82 3.19
C GLY A 56 -1.32 11.68 2.05
N TYR A 57 -0.99 12.26 0.91
CA TYR A 57 -1.69 12.09 -0.36
C TYR A 57 -0.69 11.54 -1.36
N HIS A 58 -1.05 10.45 -2.03
CA HIS A 58 -0.17 9.77 -2.97
C HIS A 58 -0.94 9.48 -4.25
N ALA A 59 -0.25 9.56 -5.39
CA ALA A 59 -0.78 9.09 -6.65
C ALA A 59 -0.71 7.55 -6.68
N ASP A 60 -1.75 6.91 -7.20
CA ASP A 60 -1.68 5.52 -7.61
C ASP A 60 -1.06 5.47 -9.01
N ILE A 61 0.15 4.92 -9.10
CA ILE A 61 0.97 4.95 -10.31
C ILE A 61 0.91 3.57 -10.98
N ALA A 62 0.47 3.55 -12.23
CA ALA A 62 0.58 2.38 -13.09
C ALA A 62 2.05 2.17 -13.50
N LEU A 63 2.84 1.56 -12.60
CA LEU A 63 4.28 1.36 -12.76
C LEU A 63 4.63 0.62 -14.05
N ASP A 64 3.79 -0.33 -14.47
CA ASP A 64 3.91 -1.11 -15.71
C ASP A 64 3.87 -0.25 -16.98
N ARG A 65 3.36 0.98 -16.88
CA ARG A 65 3.37 1.97 -17.97
C ARG A 65 4.55 2.94 -17.90
N VAL A 66 5.31 2.92 -16.81
CA VAL A 66 6.43 3.84 -16.56
C VAL A 66 7.75 3.15 -16.88
N CYS A 67 7.93 1.90 -16.42
CA CYS A 67 9.15 1.14 -16.66
C CYS A 67 8.89 -0.37 -16.60
N ASP A 68 9.84 -1.12 -17.16
CA ASP A 68 9.94 -2.56 -16.89
C ASP A 68 10.53 -2.79 -15.50
N PHE A 69 9.99 -3.76 -14.77
CA PHE A 69 10.48 -4.18 -13.47
C PHE A 69 10.18 -5.65 -13.22
N THR A 70 10.94 -6.24 -12.30
CA THR A 70 10.65 -7.52 -11.67
C THR A 70 10.17 -7.25 -10.25
N GLN A 71 8.99 -7.77 -9.92
CA GLN A 71 8.47 -7.75 -8.57
C GLN A 71 8.57 -9.13 -7.94
N VAL A 72 9.08 -9.18 -6.72
CA VAL A 72 9.35 -10.42 -6.02
C VAL A 72 8.87 -10.31 -4.58
N VAL A 73 8.16 -11.34 -4.12
CA VAL A 73 7.85 -11.53 -2.70
C VAL A 73 8.88 -12.48 -2.13
N VAL A 74 9.51 -12.10 -1.01
CA VAL A 74 10.50 -12.93 -0.32
C VAL A 74 10.01 -13.20 1.09
N THR A 75 9.89 -14.45 1.47
CA THR A 75 9.69 -14.80 2.88
C THR A 75 11.04 -15.12 3.50
N VAL A 76 11.30 -14.64 4.70
CA VAL A 76 12.58 -14.80 5.40
C VAL A 76 12.35 -15.34 6.80
N SER A 77 13.16 -16.32 7.21
CA SER A 77 13.26 -16.79 8.58
C SER A 77 14.71 -16.63 9.04
N LEU A 78 14.87 -16.13 10.27
CA LEU A 78 16.17 -15.92 10.89
C LEU A 78 16.59 -17.14 11.71
N THR A 79 17.90 -17.37 11.80
CA THR A 79 18.48 -18.49 12.56
C THR A 79 18.19 -18.37 14.06
N HIS A 80 18.15 -17.14 14.56
CA HIS A 80 17.94 -16.84 15.96
C HIS A 80 16.90 -15.73 16.09
N HIS A 81 15.98 -15.90 17.04
CA HIS A 81 14.90 -14.94 17.30
C HIS A 81 15.24 -14.04 18.50
N ARG A 82 16.49 -13.59 18.61
CA ARG A 82 16.86 -12.61 19.64
C ARG A 82 16.60 -11.21 19.09
N LYS A 83 16.33 -10.28 20.00
CA LYS A 83 16.10 -8.88 19.64
C LYS A 83 17.22 -8.30 18.76
N SER A 84 18.48 -8.64 19.06
CA SER A 84 19.64 -8.19 18.28
C SER A 84 19.63 -8.66 16.81
N ASP A 85 19.10 -9.85 16.55
CA ASP A 85 19.02 -10.42 15.21
C ASP A 85 17.96 -9.67 14.38
N PHE A 86 16.78 -9.45 14.98
CA PHE A 86 15.73 -8.62 14.39
C PHE A 86 16.19 -7.19 14.13
N ASP A 87 16.77 -6.51 15.13
CA ASP A 87 17.22 -5.13 15.00
C ASP A 87 18.26 -4.98 13.87
N ARG A 88 19.17 -5.94 13.73
CA ARG A 88 20.18 -5.98 12.67
C ARG A 88 19.57 -6.21 11.30
N PHE A 89 18.71 -7.20 11.16
CA PHE A 89 18.02 -7.49 9.90
C PHE A 89 17.17 -6.29 9.47
N GLU A 90 16.29 -5.80 10.34
CA GLU A 90 15.43 -4.65 10.03
C GLU A 90 16.22 -3.38 9.74
N GLY A 91 17.31 -3.14 10.48
CA GLY A 91 18.19 -2.00 10.24
C GLY A 91 18.77 -2.01 8.83
N HIS A 92 19.18 -3.18 8.34
CA HIS A 92 19.70 -3.34 6.98
C HIS A 92 18.58 -3.19 5.93
N ILE A 93 17.44 -3.86 6.13
CA ILE A 93 16.31 -3.83 5.18
C ILE A 93 15.75 -2.43 5.00
N ARG A 94 15.66 -1.61 6.07
CA ARG A 94 15.17 -0.22 5.98
C ARG A 94 16.02 0.69 5.08
N ALA A 95 17.27 0.32 4.80
CA ALA A 95 18.18 1.11 3.98
C ALA A 95 18.11 0.74 2.49
N LEU A 96 17.31 -0.26 2.11
CA LEU A 96 17.23 -0.77 0.74
C LEU A 96 15.98 -0.21 0.05
N ASP A 97 16.18 0.64 -0.95
CA ASP A 97 15.09 1.23 -1.74
C ASP A 97 14.34 0.18 -2.56
N GLU A 98 14.99 -0.92 -2.92
CA GLU A 98 14.38 -2.06 -3.63
C GLU A 98 13.32 -2.76 -2.76
N VAL A 99 13.43 -2.68 -1.43
CA VAL A 99 12.47 -3.31 -0.50
C VAL A 99 11.38 -2.30 -0.12
N THR A 100 10.27 -2.34 -0.87
CA THR A 100 9.16 -1.38 -0.68
C THR A 100 8.25 -1.72 0.50
N GLU A 101 8.18 -2.99 0.89
CA GLU A 101 7.46 -3.41 2.09
C GLU A 101 8.25 -4.50 2.83
N CYS A 102 8.23 -4.44 4.16
CA CYS A 102 8.77 -5.46 5.06
C CYS A 102 7.78 -5.65 6.21
N ILE A 103 7.18 -6.82 6.28
CA ILE A 103 6.13 -7.16 7.25
C ILE A 103 6.67 -8.23 8.17
N ALA A 104 6.81 -7.90 9.46
CA ALA A 104 7.08 -8.89 10.49
C ALA A 104 5.85 -9.79 10.69
N THR A 105 6.05 -11.10 10.67
CA THR A 105 4.99 -12.10 10.80
C THR A 105 5.18 -12.96 12.03
N GLY A 106 4.07 -13.37 12.66
CA GLY A 106 4.08 -14.44 13.66
C GLY A 106 3.88 -15.79 12.97
N GLY A 107 4.75 -16.77 13.24
CA GLY A 107 4.59 -18.13 12.70
C GLY A 107 5.91 -18.75 12.24
N GLY A 108 5.86 -19.49 11.12
CA GLY A 108 7.01 -20.23 10.58
C GLY A 108 8.00 -19.41 9.74
N MET A 109 7.69 -18.14 9.46
CA MET A 109 8.58 -17.17 8.82
C MET A 109 8.53 -15.87 9.63
N ASP A 110 9.64 -15.16 9.71
CA ASP A 110 9.76 -13.94 10.52
C ASP A 110 9.37 -12.69 9.72
N TYR A 111 9.67 -12.66 8.43
CA TYR A 111 9.37 -11.52 7.56
C TYR A 111 8.82 -11.92 6.20
N VAL A 112 7.98 -11.05 5.65
CA VAL A 112 7.57 -11.04 4.24
C VAL A 112 7.98 -9.71 3.64
N LEU A 113 8.81 -9.77 2.60
CA LEU A 113 9.34 -8.63 1.88
C LEU A 113 8.64 -8.50 0.52
N GLN A 114 8.34 -7.28 0.11
CA GLN A 114 7.97 -6.95 -1.26
C GLN A 114 9.12 -6.16 -1.88
N VAL A 115 9.70 -6.74 -2.94
CA VAL A 115 10.93 -6.24 -3.58
C VAL A 115 10.65 -5.89 -5.03
N PHE A 116 11.15 -4.74 -5.48
CA PHE A 116 11.11 -4.31 -6.88
C PHE A 116 12.53 -4.06 -7.38
N THR A 117 12.89 -4.67 -8.50
CA THR A 117 14.17 -4.46 -9.18
C THR A 117 13.95 -4.26 -10.68
N PRO A 118 14.91 -3.71 -11.44
CA PRO A 118 14.78 -3.60 -12.89
C PRO A 118 14.61 -4.94 -13.60
N ASN A 119 15.29 -5.99 -13.11
CA ASN A 119 15.22 -7.34 -13.66
C ASN A 119 15.62 -8.41 -12.61
N LEU A 120 15.50 -9.67 -12.99
CA LEU A 120 15.80 -10.81 -12.12
C LEU A 120 17.29 -10.93 -11.75
N ALA A 121 18.22 -10.49 -12.61
CA ALA A 121 19.65 -10.53 -12.31
C ALA A 121 20.01 -9.56 -11.18
N VAL A 122 19.47 -8.33 -11.23
CA VAL A 122 19.64 -7.35 -10.14
C VAL A 122 19.02 -7.86 -8.83
N PHE A 123 17.89 -8.57 -8.91
CA PHE A 123 17.31 -9.22 -7.72
C PHE A 123 18.23 -10.31 -7.14
N GLN A 124 18.88 -11.10 -7.99
CA GLN A 124 19.83 -12.12 -7.54
C GLN A 124 21.04 -11.47 -6.82
N GLU A 125 21.61 -10.41 -7.40
CA GLU A 125 22.70 -9.64 -6.79
C GLU A 125 22.30 -9.03 -5.43
N LEU A 126 21.06 -8.51 -5.32
CA LEU A 126 20.51 -8.02 -4.06
C LEU A 126 20.44 -9.12 -3.00
N MET A 127 19.95 -10.31 -3.37
CA MET A 127 19.88 -11.45 -2.45
C MET A 127 21.26 -11.96 -2.03
N GLU A 128 22.22 -12.00 -2.95
CA GLU A 128 23.61 -12.34 -2.64
C GLU A 128 24.22 -11.34 -1.64
N THR A 129 23.97 -10.05 -1.84
CA THR A 129 24.41 -8.98 -0.94
C THR A 129 23.79 -9.12 0.44
N LEU A 130 22.49 -9.43 0.52
CA LEU A 130 21.78 -9.67 1.78
C LEU A 130 22.35 -10.88 2.55
N LEU A 131 22.67 -11.97 1.85
CA LEU A 131 23.27 -13.15 2.47
C LEU A 131 24.71 -12.88 2.92
N ALA A 132 25.48 -12.15 2.12
CA ALA A 132 26.86 -11.76 2.44
C ALA A 132 26.96 -10.77 3.63
N ALA A 133 25.90 -10.00 3.91
CA ALA A 133 25.81 -9.15 5.09
C ALA A 133 25.63 -9.94 6.40
N GLU A 134 25.63 -11.27 6.33
CA GLU A 134 25.56 -12.22 7.43
C GLU A 134 24.38 -12.01 8.37
N LEU A 135 23.25 -11.44 7.89
CA LEU A 135 22.11 -10.95 8.68
C LEU A 135 21.38 -12.01 9.54
N GLY A 136 21.87 -13.24 9.56
CA GLY A 136 21.28 -14.35 10.30
C GLY A 136 20.09 -14.96 9.57
N ILE A 137 20.03 -14.88 8.24
CA ILE A 137 19.01 -15.51 7.41
C ILE A 137 19.26 -17.03 7.42
N ASP A 138 18.32 -17.81 7.97
CA ASP A 138 18.36 -19.28 7.94
C ASP A 138 17.75 -19.83 6.65
N ARG A 139 16.58 -19.30 6.30
CA ARG A 139 15.82 -19.73 5.12
C ARG A 139 15.13 -18.55 4.49
N TYR A 140 15.13 -18.52 3.17
CA TYR A 140 14.23 -17.65 2.40
C TYR A 140 13.54 -18.42 1.29
N MET A 141 12.35 -17.96 0.90
CA MET A 141 11.63 -18.44 -0.28
C MET A 141 11.25 -17.26 -1.14
N THR A 142 11.38 -17.44 -2.44
CA THR A 142 11.19 -16.38 -3.43
C THR A 142 9.98 -16.70 -4.30
N TYR A 143 9.08 -15.74 -4.43
CA TYR A 143 7.88 -15.82 -5.26
C TYR A 143 7.89 -14.66 -6.26
N ILE A 144 8.19 -14.97 -7.52
CA ILE A 144 8.13 -13.97 -8.59
C ILE A 144 6.66 -13.64 -8.86
N VAL A 145 6.31 -12.37 -8.76
CA VAL A 145 4.95 -11.90 -9.02
C VAL A 145 4.74 -11.86 -10.52
N THR A 146 3.87 -12.73 -11.02
CA THR A 146 3.56 -12.83 -12.46
C THR A 146 2.40 -11.93 -12.86
N ARG A 147 1.43 -11.74 -11.97
CA ARG A 147 0.26 -10.89 -12.21
C ARG A 147 -0.40 -10.47 -10.90
N HIS A 148 -0.74 -9.18 -10.81
CA HIS A 148 -1.66 -8.70 -9.78
C HIS A 148 -3.10 -9.03 -10.14
N VAL A 149 -3.76 -9.85 -9.32
CA VAL A 149 -5.17 -10.20 -9.51
C VAL A 149 -6.09 -9.14 -8.89
N LYS A 150 -5.67 -8.56 -7.76
CA LYS A 150 -6.46 -7.59 -6.99
C LYS A 150 -5.55 -6.71 -6.13
N SER A 151 -5.77 -5.40 -6.20
CA SER A 151 -5.24 -4.42 -5.25
C SER A 151 -6.40 -3.53 -4.82
N ALA A 152 -6.66 -3.44 -3.51
CA ALA A 152 -7.77 -2.65 -2.98
C ALA A 152 -7.51 -2.27 -1.51
N GLN A 153 -7.93 -1.06 -1.14
CA GLN A 153 -7.91 -0.61 0.25
C GLN A 153 -8.93 -1.39 1.11
N PRO A 154 -8.66 -1.58 2.41
CA PRO A 154 -9.58 -2.26 3.30
C PRO A 154 -10.90 -1.48 3.43
N ASN A 155 -12.02 -2.21 3.55
CA ASN A 155 -13.32 -1.59 3.79
C ASN A 155 -13.42 -1.14 5.26
N LEU A 156 -13.11 0.12 5.51
CA LEU A 156 -13.07 0.70 6.86
C LEU A 156 -14.43 0.63 7.57
N ALA A 157 -15.54 0.84 6.86
CA ALA A 157 -16.88 0.79 7.46
C ALA A 157 -17.18 -0.59 8.07
N ARG A 158 -16.79 -1.66 7.39
CA ARG A 158 -16.96 -3.04 7.89
C ARG A 158 -16.06 -3.36 9.07
N LEU A 159 -14.83 -2.86 9.08
CA LEU A 159 -13.88 -3.10 10.16
C LEU A 159 -14.26 -2.34 11.43
N ALA A 160 -14.68 -1.08 11.31
CA ALA A 160 -15.09 -0.25 12.43
C ALA A 160 -16.36 -0.78 13.12
N ALA A 161 -17.32 -1.32 12.35
CA ALA A 161 -18.60 -1.80 12.89
C ALA A 161 -18.49 -2.99 13.85
N LYS A 162 -17.38 -3.74 13.83
CA LYS A 162 -17.20 -4.95 14.66
C LYS A 162 -16.41 -4.73 15.96
N SER A 163 -15.87 -3.54 16.19
CA SER A 163 -15.03 -3.26 17.37
C SER A 163 -15.82 -2.80 18.60
N GLY A 164 -17.15 -2.84 18.55
CA GLY A 164 -18.01 -2.65 19.72
C GLY A 164 -18.08 -3.92 20.56
N LYS A 165 -17.13 -4.08 21.48
CA LYS A 165 -17.25 -4.98 22.63
C LYS A 165 -16.67 -4.30 23.87
#